data_AF-A0A1F4FIN5-F1
#
_entry.id   AF-A0A1F4FIN5-F1
#
_cell.length_a   1.000
_cell.length_b   1.000
_cell.length_c   1.000
_cell.angle_alpha   90.00
_cell.angle_beta   90.00
_cell.angle_gamma   90.00
#
_symmetry.space_group_name_H-M   'P 1'
#
loop_
_entity.id
_entity.type
_entity.pdbx_description
1 polymer ?
#
loop_
_entity_poly.entity_id
_entity_poly.type
_entity_poly.pdbx_seq_one_letter_code
_entity_poly.pdbx_strand_id
1 'polypeptide(L)' 'MSIPTGIAKRVRALAKTRKTSANRVLVDLIEAGLQSKEAEREHFFSLVKRLTESPDSTERKRLKDELARMTFGD' A
#
# COMPACT_ATOMS: atom_id res chain seq x y z
N MET A 1 2.38 23.33 6.78
CA MET A 1 2.89 22.13 7.48
C MET A 1 4.37 21.95 7.14
N SER A 2 5.20 21.51 8.08
CA SER A 2 6.61 21.21 7.82
C SER A 2 6.85 19.70 7.90
N ILE A 3 7.74 19.18 7.04
CA ILE A 3 8.08 17.75 7.03
C ILE A 3 9.02 17.45 8.21
N PRO A 4 8.78 16.38 8.99
CA PRO A 4 9.67 16.00 10.09
C PRO A 4 11.13 15.82 9.64
N THR A 5 12.08 16.26 10.46
CA THR A 5 13.52 16.28 10.12
C THR A 5 14.05 14.93 9.64
N GLY A 6 13.60 13.83 10.26
CA GLY A 6 13.98 12.47 9.85
C GLY A 6 13.53 12.12 8.43
N ILE A 7 12.29 12.48 8.07
CA ILE A 7 11.75 12.27 6.73
C ILE A 7 12.49 13.17 5.73
N ALA A 8 12.71 14.44 6.07
CA ALA A 8 13.46 15.36 5.22
C ALA A 8 14.88 14.85 4.91
N LYS A 9 15.58 14.25 5.89
CA LYS A 9 16.90 13.63 5.69
C LYS A 9 16.83 12.46 4.70
N ARG A 10 15.83 11.58 4.83
CA ARG A 10 15.62 10.43 3.93
C ARG A 10 15.32 10.87 2.50
N VAL A 11 14.43 11.86 2.33
CA VAL A 11 14.07 12.43 1.03
C VAL A 11 15.30 13.03 0.34
N ARG A 12 16.13 13.79 1.06
CA ARG A 12 17.37 14.35 0.50
C ARG A 12 18.38 13.26 0.11
N ALA A 13 18.50 12.19 0.91
CA ALA A 13 19.36 11.06 0.57
C ALA A 13 18.90 10.36 -0.71
N LEU A 14 17.60 10.09 -0.84
CA LEU A 14 17.01 9.52 -2.05
C LEU A 14 17.21 10.43 -3.27
N ALA A 15 17.03 11.74 -3.10
CA ALA A 15 17.23 12.72 -4.16
C ALA A 15 18.67 12.71 -4.68
N LYS A 16 19.65 12.66 -3.77
CA LYS A 16 21.07 12.54 -4.11
C LYS A 16 21.36 11.24 -4.88
N THR A 17 20.88 10.09 -4.38
CA THR A 17 21.09 8.79 -5.04
C THR A 17 20.46 8.74 -6.43
N ARG A 18 19.26 9.30 -6.59
CA ARG A 18 18.51 9.32 -7.85
C ARG A 18 18.91 10.47 -8.79
N LYS A 19 19.87 11.33 -8.39
CA LYS A 19 20.29 12.54 -9.12
C LYS A 19 19.10 13.42 -9.54
N THR A 20 18.15 13.61 -8.62
CA THR A 20 16.93 14.39 -8.86
C THR A 20 16.68 15.36 -7.71
N SER A 21 15.66 16.22 -7.83
CA SER A 21 15.30 17.16 -6.76
C SER A 21 14.56 16.48 -5.61
N ALA A 22 14.70 17.01 -4.40
CA ALA A 22 13.92 16.55 -3.25
C ALA A 22 12.40 16.65 -3.49
N ASN A 23 11.96 17.69 -4.22
CA ASN A 23 10.55 17.84 -4.60
C ASN A 23 10.09 16.69 -5.51
N ARG A 24 10.89 16.31 -6.51
CA ARG A 24 10.55 15.19 -7.39
C ARG A 24 10.40 13.88 -6.60
N VAL A 25 11.31 13.62 -5.66
CA VAL A 25 11.20 12.47 -4.77
C VAL A 25 9.91 12.50 -3.94
N LEU A 26 9.52 13.66 -3.41
CA LEU A 26 8.27 13.79 -2.65
C LEU A 26 7.05 13.48 -3.51
N VAL A 27 6.99 14.04 -4.72
CA VAL A 27 5.89 13.78 -5.67
C VAL A 27 5.81 12.29 -5.99
N ASP A 28 6.94 11.67 -6.38
CA ASP A 28 6.97 10.23 -6.71
C ASP A 28 6.52 9.36 -5.52
N LEU A 29 6.91 9.72 -4.29
CA LEU A 29 6.51 8.98 -3.08
C LEU A 29 5.03 9.16 -2.76
N ILE A 30 4.46 10.34 -3.00
CA ILE A 30 3.02 10.59 -2.82
C ILE A 30 2.23 9.81 -3.86
N GLU A 31 2.61 9.87 -5.13
CA GLU A 31 1.97 9.11 -6.21
C GLU A 31 2.02 7.60 -5.92
N ALA A 32 3.20 7.07 -5.55
CA ALA A 32 3.34 5.67 -5.18
C ALA A 32 2.50 5.30 -3.95
N GLY A 33 2.43 6.18 -2.95
CA GLY A 33 1.60 5.97 -1.76
C GLY A 33 0.11 5.92 -2.08
N LEU A 34 -0.37 6.82 -2.95
CA LEU A 34 -1.76 6.84 -3.44
C LEU A 34 -2.08 5.58 -4.24
N GLN A 35 -1.20 5.19 -5.17
CA GLN A 35 -1.35 3.95 -5.95
C GLN A 35 -1.36 2.72 -5.06
N SER A 36 -0.49 2.66 -4.05
CA SER A 36 -0.46 1.55 -3.09
C SER A 36 -1.77 1.44 -2.31
N LYS A 37 -2.38 2.57 -1.94
CA LYS A 37 -3.69 2.57 -1.25
C LYS A 37 -4.83 2.13 -2.15
N GLU A 38 -4.79 2.52 -3.41
CA GLU A 38 -5.78 2.07 -4.39
C GLU A 38 -5.64 0.57 -4.69
N ALA A 39 -4.42 0.08 -4.87
CA ALA A 39 -4.16 -1.35 -5.09
C ALA A 39 -4.59 -2.22 -3.88
N GLU A 40 -4.36 -1.74 -2.66
CA GLU A 40 -4.85 -2.38 -1.44
C GLU A 40 -6.39 -2.45 -1.44
N ARG A 41 -7.06 -1.35 -1.81
CA ARG A 41 -8.52 -1.30 -1.92
C ARG A 41 -9.05 -2.30 -2.97
N GLU A 42 -8.44 -2.33 -4.16
CA GLU A 42 -8.84 -3.24 -5.24
C GLU A 42 -8.65 -4.71 -4.86
N HIS A 43 -7.52 -5.04 -4.24
CA HIS A 43 -7.25 -6.40 -3.78
C HIS A 43 -8.26 -6.85 -2.72
N PHE A 44 -8.60 -5.98 -1.77
CA PHE A 44 -9.65 -6.26 -0.79
C PHE A 44 -10.99 -6.60 -1.46
N PHE A 45 -11.45 -5.79 -2.42
CA PHE A 45 -12.70 -6.06 -3.13
C PHE A 45 -12.66 -7.34 -3.96
N SER A 46 -11.51 -7.65 -4.57
CA SER A 46 -11.30 -8.92 -5.27
C SER A 46 -11.45 -10.12 -4.34
N LEU A 47 -10.89 -10.06 -3.13
CA LEU A 47 -11.03 -11.11 -2.13
C LEU A 47 -12.49 -11.27 -1.65
N VAL A 48 -13.20 -10.16 -1.42
CA VAL A 48 -14.63 -10.20 -1.04
C VAL A 48 -15.45 -10.84 -2.15
N LYS A 49 -15.25 -10.45 -3.41
CA LYS A 49 -15.95 -11.02 -4.56
C LYS A 49 -15.71 -12.53 -4.66
N ARG A 50 -14.45 -12.96 -4.60
CA ARG A 50 -14.10 -14.39 -4.61
C ARG A 50 -14.71 -15.14 -3.43
N LEU A 51 -14.77 -14.54 -2.24
CA LEU A 51 -15.39 -15.15 -1.06
C LEU A 51 -16.89 -15.38 -1.25
N THR A 52 -17.58 -14.43 -1.90
CA THR A 52 -19.02 -14.55 -2.18
C THR A 52 -19.33 -15.57 -3.27
N GLU A 53 -18.44 -15.75 -4.24
CA GLU A 53 -18.64 -16.62 -5.40
C GLU A 53 -18.13 -18.06 -5.17
N SER A 54 -17.20 -18.27 -4.22
CA SER A 54 -16.56 -19.58 -4.02
C SER A 54 -17.50 -20.61 -3.35
N PRO A 55 -17.73 -21.77 -3.98
CA PRO A 55 -18.48 -22.87 -3.37
C PRO A 55 -17.61 -23.71 -2.41
N ASP A 56 -16.28 -23.63 -2.51
CA ASP A 56 -15.37 -24.42 -1.69
C ASP A 56 -15.23 -23.84 -0.28
N SER A 57 -15.60 -24.64 0.74
CA SER A 57 -15.43 -24.27 2.14
C SER A 57 -13.97 -24.01 2.54
N THR A 58 -13.00 -24.69 1.92
CA THR A 58 -11.57 -24.53 2.21
C THR A 58 -11.08 -23.20 1.65
N GLU A 59 -11.40 -22.89 0.40
CA GLU A 59 -11.12 -21.60 -0.21
C GLU A 59 -11.76 -20.45 0.59
N ARG A 60 -13.04 -20.57 0.96
CA ARG A 60 -13.72 -19.54 1.78
C ARG A 60 -13.01 -19.28 3.10
N LYS A 61 -12.45 -20.31 3.75
CA LYS A 61 -11.66 -20.13 4.98
C LYS A 61 -10.39 -19.33 4.72
N ARG A 62 -9.62 -19.70 3.69
CA ARG A 62 -8.39 -18.98 3.31
C ARG A 62 -8.64 -17.51 2.97
N LEU A 63 -9.70 -17.24 2.22
CA LEU A 63 -10.09 -15.87 1.86
C LEU A 63 -10.50 -15.04 3.09
N LYS A 64 -11.21 -15.63 4.06
CA LYS A 64 -11.51 -14.96 5.34
C LYS A 64 -10.23 -14.63 6.12
N ASP A 65 -9.30 -15.58 6.20
CA ASP A 65 -8.02 -15.38 6.91
C ASP A 65 -7.16 -14.30 6.24
N GLU A 66 -7.20 -14.20 4.91
CA GLU A 66 -6.52 -13.14 4.15
C GLU A 66 -7.18 -11.76 4.35
N LEU A 67 -8.50 -11.68 4.27
CA LEU A 67 -9.26 -10.46 4.55
C LEU A 67 -9.04 -9.95 5.98
N ALA A 68 -8.97 -10.85 6.96
CA ALA A 68 -8.69 -10.50 8.35
C ALA A 68 -7.31 -9.87 8.52
N ARG A 69 -6.26 -10.51 7.99
CA ARG A 69 -4.88 -9.98 8.01
C ARG A 69 -4.78 -8.62 7.33
N MET A 70 -5.48 -8.43 6.22
CA MET A 70 -5.47 -7.19 5.47
C MET A 70 -6.21 -6.04 6.19
N THR A 71 -7.25 -6.36 6.96
CA THR A 71 -8.06 -5.35 7.65
C THR A 71 -7.48 -4.95 9.00
N PHE A 72 -6.96 -5.92 9.75
CA PHE A 72 -6.59 -5.74 11.15
C PHE A 72 -5.08 -5.83 11.40
N GLY A 73 -4.28 -6.25 10.41
CA GLY A 73 -2.89 -6.60 10.62
C GLY A 73 -2.73 -7.97 11.29
N ASP A 74 -1.48 -8.33 11.62
CA ASP A 74 -1.15 -9.43 12.53
C ASP A 74 -1.25 -8.97 13.99
#